data_AF-A0A949A0U8-F1
#
_entry.id   AF-A0A949A0U8-F1
#
_cell.length_a   1.000
_cell.length_b   1.000
_cell.length_c   1.000
_cell.angle_alpha   90.00
_cell.angle_beta   90.00
_cell.angle_gamma   90.00
#
_symmetry.space_group_name_H-M   'P 1'
#
loop_
_entity.id
_entity.type
_entity.pdbx_description
1 polymer ?
#
loop_
_entity_poly.entity_id
_entity_poly.type
_entity_poly.pdbx_seq_one_letter_code
_entity_poly.pdbx_strand_id
1 'polypeptide(L)'
;MSGLTFLGSSTELEDSYSYDEDSYSIFTQGLINGLIGAAADKNNDSLLMAEEWFNFAYDYTVSNIGKQHPVFWGNDVLIANISTVPIPGTFWLVGSGIVGLRLIVKRKRSFSASC
;
A
#
# COMPACT_ATOMS: atom_id res chain seq x y z
N MET A 1 22.07 7.38 16.44
CA MET A 1 22.83 6.43 15.59
C MET A 1 21.96 6.13 14.40
N SER A 2 22.35 6.54 13.20
CA SER A 2 21.59 6.22 11.98
C SER A 2 21.85 4.77 11.63
N GLY A 3 20.83 3.91 11.78
CA GLY A 3 20.89 2.52 11.36
C GLY A 3 20.81 2.41 9.84
N LEU A 4 21.46 1.41 9.27
CA LEU A 4 21.23 0.98 7.90
C LEU A 4 20.45 -0.33 7.93
N THR A 5 19.58 -0.50 6.93
CA THR A 5 18.77 -1.70 6.72
C THR A 5 18.97 -2.16 5.29
N PHE A 6 19.24 -3.44 5.11
CA PHE A 6 19.46 -4.08 3.83
C PHE A 6 18.43 -5.18 3.63
N LEU A 7 17.78 -5.17 2.47
CA LEU A 7 16.80 -6.17 2.06
C LEU A 7 17.35 -6.87 0.81
N GLY A 8 17.52 -8.18 0.87
CA GLY A 8 17.89 -9.00 -0.30
C GLY A 8 16.69 -9.78 -0.79
N SER A 9 16.52 -9.86 -2.11
CA SER A 9 15.42 -10.60 -2.74
C SER A 9 15.52 -12.11 -2.52
N SER A 10 16.73 -12.65 -2.43
CA SER A 10 16.99 -14.08 -2.22
C SER A 10 18.23 -14.27 -1.35
N THR A 11 18.40 -15.48 -0.84
CA THR A 11 19.65 -15.90 -0.20
C THR A 11 20.76 -16.07 -1.24
N GLU A 12 22.01 -16.20 -0.78
CA GLU A 12 23.18 -16.48 -1.64
C GLU A 12 23.14 -17.84 -2.34
N LEU A 13 22.23 -18.73 -1.93
CA LEU A 13 22.09 -20.09 -2.46
C LEU A 13 20.94 -20.22 -3.46
N GLU A 14 20.21 -19.13 -3.74
CA GLU A 14 18.96 -19.16 -4.50
C GLU A 14 18.88 -18.03 -5.52
N ASP A 15 18.26 -18.33 -6.66
CA ASP A 15 17.91 -17.33 -7.67
C ASP A 15 16.78 -16.40 -7.18
N SER A 16 16.76 -15.18 -7.70
CA SER A 16 15.62 -14.27 -7.59
C SER A 16 14.66 -14.47 -8.76
N TYR A 17 13.35 -14.45 -8.49
CA TYR A 17 12.32 -14.68 -9.50
C TYR A 17 11.57 -13.39 -9.82
N SER A 18 11.19 -13.23 -11.08
CA SER A 18 10.35 -12.13 -11.57
C SER A 18 8.89 -12.32 -11.14
N TYR A 19 8.17 -11.21 -11.04
CA TYR A 19 6.71 -11.23 -10.93
C TYR A 19 6.09 -11.23 -12.33
N ASP A 20 5.49 -12.35 -12.73
CA ASP A 20 4.80 -12.47 -14.02
C ASP A 20 5.70 -12.09 -15.24
N GLU A 21 5.15 -11.41 -16.24
CA GLU A 21 5.88 -10.83 -17.40
C GLU A 21 6.69 -9.57 -17.04
N ASP A 22 6.53 -9.01 -15.84
CA ASP A 22 7.24 -7.80 -15.44
C ASP A 22 8.72 -8.07 -15.09
N SER A 23 9.57 -7.09 -15.36
CA SER A 23 11.03 -7.22 -15.17
C SER A 23 11.51 -7.09 -13.72
N TYR A 24 10.62 -6.84 -12.75
CA TYR A 24 11.00 -6.71 -11.34
C TYR A 24 10.70 -7.98 -10.54
N SER A 25 11.40 -8.17 -9.42
CA SER A 25 11.29 -9.39 -8.62
C SER A 25 9.93 -9.47 -7.90
N ILE A 26 9.41 -10.69 -7.70
CA ILE A 26 8.23 -10.91 -6.84
C ILE A 26 8.41 -10.35 -5.42
N PHE A 27 9.64 -10.34 -4.91
CA PHE A 27 9.93 -9.73 -3.63
C PHE A 27 9.70 -8.22 -3.66
N THR A 28 10.13 -7.57 -4.75
CA THR A 28 9.85 -6.14 -4.99
C THR A 28 8.34 -5.88 -5.06
N GLN A 29 7.56 -6.79 -5.66
CA GLN A 29 6.11 -6.68 -5.66
C GLN A 29 5.52 -6.77 -4.25
N GLY A 30 6.01 -7.71 -3.44
CA GLY A 30 5.61 -7.84 -2.03
C GLY A 30 5.88 -6.57 -1.23
N LEU A 31 7.05 -5.96 -1.42
CA LEU A 31 7.41 -4.69 -0.80
C LEU A 31 6.46 -3.55 -1.23
N ILE A 32 6.16 -3.43 -2.52
CA ILE A 32 5.23 -2.41 -3.02
C ILE A 32 3.83 -2.63 -2.42
N ASN A 33 3.34 -3.87 -2.46
CA ASN A 33 2.03 -4.23 -1.91
C ASN A 33 1.94 -3.92 -0.41
N GLY A 34 3.03 -4.10 0.35
CA GLY A 34 3.08 -3.79 1.78
C GLY A 34 2.88 -2.30 2.09
N LEU A 35 3.25 -1.41 1.16
CA LEU A 35 3.05 0.04 1.31
C LEU A 35 1.63 0.49 0.92
N ILE A 36 0.95 -0.26 0.06
CA ILE A 36 -0.38 0.10 -0.42
C ILE A 36 -1.37 0.00 0.74
N GLY A 37 -1.93 1.14 1.14
CA GLY A 37 -2.96 1.20 2.17
C GLY A 37 -2.51 0.71 3.55
N ALA A 38 -1.20 0.79 3.85
CA ALA A 38 -0.61 0.26 5.08
C ALA A 38 -0.82 -1.26 5.27
N ALA A 39 -0.86 -2.05 4.20
CA ALA A 39 -1.10 -3.50 4.30
C ALA A 39 -0.05 -4.24 5.14
N ALA A 40 1.19 -3.74 5.22
CA ALA A 40 2.24 -4.29 6.06
C ALA A 40 2.21 -3.80 7.52
N ASP A 41 1.41 -2.79 7.86
CA ASP A 41 1.21 -2.35 9.25
C ASP A 41 0.32 -3.37 9.97
N LYS A 42 0.96 -4.36 10.58
CA LYS A 42 0.26 -5.49 11.20
C LYS A 42 -0.38 -5.10 12.54
N ASN A 43 0.21 -4.14 13.23
CA ASN A 43 -0.20 -3.75 14.57
C ASN A 43 -1.20 -2.57 14.57
N ASN A 44 -1.41 -1.93 13.41
CA ASN A 44 -2.27 -0.77 13.18
C ASN A 44 -1.91 0.47 14.01
N ASP A 45 -0.63 0.66 14.34
CA ASP A 45 -0.14 1.84 15.06
C ASP A 45 0.21 3.01 14.12
N SER A 46 -0.01 2.85 12.81
CA SER A 46 0.31 3.82 11.76
C SER A 46 1.82 4.07 11.58
N LEU A 47 2.68 3.27 12.20
CA LEU A 47 4.12 3.28 12.02
C LEU A 47 4.51 1.98 11.31
N LEU A 48 4.98 2.11 10.07
CA LEU A 48 5.50 0.96 9.36
C LEU A 48 6.99 0.81 9.65
N MET A 49 7.31 -0.21 10.45
CA MET A 49 8.69 -0.60 10.73
C MET A 49 9.26 -1.47 9.60
N ALA A 50 10.58 -1.46 9.45
CA ALA A 50 11.27 -2.17 8.38
C ALA A 50 11.09 -3.69 8.50
N GLU A 51 11.06 -4.20 9.72
CA GLU A 51 10.80 -5.62 10.00
C GLU A 51 9.38 -6.01 9.58
N GLU A 52 8.36 -5.20 9.89
CA GLU A 52 6.97 -5.46 9.49
C GLU A 52 6.82 -5.44 7.97
N TRP A 53 7.43 -4.44 7.33
CA TRP A 53 7.45 -4.32 5.88
C TRP A 53 8.14 -5.50 5.20
N PHE A 54 9.28 -5.95 5.73
CA PHE A 54 9.99 -7.12 5.25
C PHE A 54 9.17 -8.41 5.44
N ASN A 55 8.61 -8.63 6.63
CA ASN A 55 7.84 -9.84 6.94
C ASN A 55 6.63 -9.99 6.00
N PHE A 56 5.92 -8.89 5.72
CA PHE A 56 4.85 -8.89 4.73
C PHE A 56 5.33 -9.33 3.34
N ALA A 57 6.44 -8.75 2.87
CA ALA A 57 7.01 -9.07 1.55
C ALA A 57 7.59 -10.49 1.49
N TYR A 58 8.14 -10.99 2.59
CA TYR A 58 8.62 -12.35 2.75
C TYR A 58 7.48 -13.35 2.59
N ASP A 59 6.41 -13.17 3.38
CA ASP A 59 5.22 -14.03 3.33
C ASP A 59 4.58 -14.00 1.94
N TYR A 60 4.51 -12.82 1.30
CA TYR A 60 4.03 -12.68 -0.08
C TYR A 60 4.90 -13.48 -1.06
N THR A 61 6.23 -13.41 -0.94
CA THR A 61 7.16 -14.11 -1.85
C THR A 61 7.08 -15.62 -1.69
N VAL A 62 7.14 -16.10 -0.45
CA VAL A 62 7.12 -17.53 -0.13
C VAL A 62 5.77 -18.15 -0.47
N SER A 63 4.66 -17.47 -0.21
CA SER A 63 3.32 -17.98 -0.54
C SER A 63 3.07 -18.12 -2.05
N ASN A 64 3.70 -17.28 -2.87
CA ASN A 64 3.52 -17.33 -4.33
C ASN A 64 4.50 -18.29 -5.03
N ILE A 65 5.77 -18.33 -4.63
CA ILE A 65 6.81 -19.13 -5.33
C ILE A 65 7.31 -20.29 -4.49
N GLY A 66 7.43 -20.13 -3.17
CA GLY A 66 7.90 -21.16 -2.23
C GLY A 66 9.36 -21.61 -2.41
N LYS A 67 10.13 -20.94 -3.29
CA LYS A 67 11.55 -21.26 -3.58
C LYS A 67 12.51 -20.11 -3.38
N GLN A 68 11.97 -18.91 -3.20
CA GLN A 68 12.75 -17.69 -2.99
C GLN A 68 12.56 -17.28 -1.55
N HIS A 69 13.66 -17.17 -0.81
CA HIS A 69 13.65 -16.73 0.58
C HIS A 69 14.36 -15.37 0.69
N PRO A 70 13.60 -14.27 0.75
CA PRO A 70 14.17 -12.95 1.00
C PRO A 70 14.92 -12.89 2.33
N VAL A 71 15.82 -11.94 2.44
CA VAL A 71 16.76 -11.81 3.56
C VAL A 71 16.79 -10.38 4.07
N PHE A 72 16.91 -10.25 5.39
CA PHE A 72 16.88 -8.98 6.11
C PHE A 72 18.13 -8.85 6.98
N TRP A 73 18.82 -7.71 6.87
CA TRP A 73 19.96 -7.38 7.73
C TRP A 73 19.93 -5.92 8.18
N GLY A 74 20.44 -5.68 9.38
CA GLY A 74 20.60 -4.35 9.93
C GLY A 74 19.57 -4.04 11.00
N ASN A 75 19.26 -2.76 11.16
CA ASN A 75 18.37 -2.30 12.22
C ASN A 75 16.93 -2.25 11.74
N ASP A 76 16.01 -2.43 12.68
CA ASP A 76 14.62 -2.08 12.44
C ASP A 76 14.47 -0.55 12.46
N VAL A 77 14.04 0.02 11.34
CA VAL A 77 13.93 1.46 11.13
C VAL A 77 12.52 1.81 10.69
N LEU A 78 12.06 3.00 11.06
CA LEU A 78 10.79 3.52 10.56
C LEU A 78 10.88 3.75 9.05
N ILE A 79 10.06 3.02 8.29
CA ILE A 79 9.96 3.15 6.83
C ILE A 79 8.96 4.25 6.47
N ALA A 80 7.79 4.24 7.11
CA ALA A 80 6.75 5.20 6.85
C ALA A 80 5.90 5.47 8.10
N ASN A 81 5.41 6.71 8.21
CA ASN A 81 4.32 7.04 9.12
C ASN A 81 3.05 7.18 8.27
N ILE A 82 2.20 6.17 8.33
CA ILE A 82 1.05 6.00 7.44
C ILE A 82 -0.20 6.52 8.16
N SER A 83 -0.31 7.83 8.29
CA SER A 83 -1.54 8.43 8.83
C SER A 83 -2.67 8.20 7.81
N THR A 84 -3.66 7.39 8.17
CA THR A 84 -4.86 7.14 7.35
C THR A 84 -5.84 8.31 7.34
N VAL A 85 -5.43 9.49 7.83
CA VAL A 85 -6.30 10.66 7.94
C VAL A 85 -6.67 11.12 6.53
N PRO A 86 -7.96 11.11 6.16
CA PRO A 86 -8.39 11.65 4.90
C PRO A 86 -8.01 13.12 4.85
N ILE A 87 -7.32 13.55 3.78
CA ILE A 87 -6.98 14.95 3.56
C ILE A 87 -8.30 15.74 3.69
N PRO A 88 -8.41 16.70 4.63
CA PRO A 88 -9.66 17.41 4.90
C PRO A 88 -10.33 17.99 3.63
N GLY A 89 -9.51 18.39 2.65
CA GLY A 89 -9.97 18.86 1.34
C GLY A 89 -10.80 17.85 0.55
N THR A 90 -10.50 16.55 0.64
CA THR A 90 -11.22 15.49 -0.09
C THR A 90 -12.64 15.32 0.46
N PHE A 91 -12.82 15.41 1.78
CA PHE A 91 -14.15 15.37 2.40
C PHE A 91 -15.01 16.57 1.97
N TRP A 92 -14.43 17.76 1.92
CA TRP A 92 -15.13 18.98 1.48
C TRP A 92 -15.53 18.93 0.01
N LEU A 93 -14.64 18.45 -0.88
CA LEU A 93 -14.91 18.33 -2.31
C LEU A 93 -16.01 17.31 -2.62
N VAL A 94 -15.92 16.12 -2.02
CA VAL A 94 -16.93 15.06 -2.24
C VAL A 94 -18.28 15.45 -1.63
N GLY A 95 -18.27 15.99 -0.40
CA GLY A 95 -19.49 16.42 0.28
C GLY A 95 -20.22 17.54 -0.47
N SER A 96 -19.52 18.60 -0.86
CA SER A 96 -20.11 19.71 -1.62
C SER A 96 -20.57 19.29 -3.02
N GLY A 97 -19.80 18.43 -3.70
CA GLY A 97 -20.16 17.90 -5.02
C GLY A 97 -21.46 17.09 -5.00
N ILE A 98 -21.63 16.17 -4.04
CA ILE A 98 -22.84 15.35 -3.93
C ILE A 98 -24.08 16.20 -3.62
N VAL A 99 -23.95 17.20 -2.74
CA VAL A 99 -25.04 18.13 -2.41
C VAL A 99 -25.42 18.97 -3.63
N GLY A 100 -24.44 19.52 -4.35
CA GLY A 100 -24.66 20.27 -5.59
C GLY A 100 -25.39 19.45 -6.65
N LEU A 101 -24.97 18.19 -6.85
CA LEU A 101 -25.59 17.29 -7.82
C LEU A 101 -27.06 16.99 -7.47
N ARG A 102 -27.36 16.73 -6.18
CA ARG A 102 -28.74 16.49 -5.72
C ARG A 102 -29.64 17.71 -5.95
N LEU A 103 -29.13 18.92 -5.73
CA LEU A 103 -29.89 20.15 -5.95
C LEU A 103 -30.18 20.38 -7.44
N ILE A 104 -29.22 20.13 -8.32
CA ILE A 104 -29.39 20.26 -9.78
C ILE A 104 -30.39 19.23 -10.31
N VAL A 105 -30.33 17.98 -9.86
CA VAL A 105 -31.26 16.91 -10.26
C VAL A 105 -32.70 17.23 -9.82
N LYS A 106 -32.89 17.74 -8.60
CA LYS A 106 -34.21 18.20 -8.14
C LYS A 106 -34.76 19.34 -9.00
N ARG A 107 -33.91 20.29 -9.38
CA ARG A 107 -34.30 21.43 -10.24
C ARG A 107 -34.75 20.98 -11.63
N LYS A 108 -34.05 20.01 -12.24
CA LYS A 108 -34.43 19.45 -13.55
C LYS A 108 -35.76 18.67 -13.51
N ARG A 109 -36.03 17.91 -12.45
CA ARG A 109 -37.31 17.18 -12.32
C ARG A 109 -38.52 18.12 -12.15
N SER A 110 -38.32 19.26 -11.50
CA SER A 110 -39.41 20.24 -11.31
C SER A 110 -39.79 20.98 -12.60
N PHE A 111 -38.89 21.11 -13.58
CA PHE A 111 -39.17 21.77 -14.86
C PHE A 111 -39.87 20.85 -15.87
N SER A 112 -39.71 19.53 -15.76
CA SER A 112 -40.30 18.55 -16.69
C SER A 112 -41.75 18.18 -16.35
N ALA A 113 -42.28 18.62 -15.19
CA ALA A 113 -43.63 18.31 -14.73
C ALA A 113 -44.65 19.45 -14.98
N SER A 114 -44.30 20.46 -15.80
CA SER A 114 -45.15 21.62 -16.08
C SER A 114 -45.40 21.84 -17.58
N CYS A 115 -45.46 20.78 -18.38
CA CYS A 115 -45.98 20.80 -19.75
C CYS A 115 -47.15 19.85 -19.88
#